data_AF-A0A963ZJB3-F1
#
_entry.id   AF-A0A963ZJB3-F1
#
_cell.length_a   1.000
_cell.length_b   1.000
_cell.length_c   1.000
_cell.angle_alpha   90.00
_cell.angle_beta   90.00
_cell.angle_gamma   90.00
#
_symmetry.space_group_name_H-M   'P 1'
#
loop_
_entity.id
_entity.type
_entity.pdbx_description
1 polymer ?
#
loop_
_entity_poly.entity_id
_entity_poly.type
_entity_poly.pdbx_seq_one_letter_code
_entity_poly.pdbx_strand_id
1 'polypeptide(L)'
;MKTRTKAILGLSAVFLTGLLCGSLAVGLFVRQSVRERENLRSVEGFRAYFVDRLQLTEGQRDSLTHELQRAYEEIAEIREGAEFQYEQIFDTLAQRAAPMLNPKQQVLLEEQRRHLLPRRPHNQLRSRLREGRRSMLRTEEESLEDSATIAALLRDVPTEKSGREQKYVEQEDASVKPNDSVTVDVVGETDDMNPLPGLPGADVRAEELPRLIEFLKTKLDLTEDQVEQLQVILKKAVRRNTWIRENFQGEPRQRAKRQWMNLGLLVRQVNNILTEDQQNVFQELMVEWKQKVKKK
;
A
#
# COMPACT_ATOMS: atom_id res chain seq x y z
N MET A 1 6.36 26.28 -66.84
CA MET A 1 5.48 25.89 -65.70
C MET A 1 4.08 26.44 -65.91
N LYS A 2 3.03 25.59 -65.80
CA LYS A 2 1.63 26.02 -65.98
C LYS A 2 1.17 26.84 -64.77
N THR A 3 0.32 27.85 -64.99
CA THR A 3 -0.27 28.72 -63.95
C THR A 3 -0.88 27.93 -62.79
N ARG A 4 -1.51 26.79 -63.10
CA ARG A 4 -2.08 25.86 -62.11
C ARG A 4 -1.05 25.32 -61.11
N THR A 5 0.18 25.03 -61.55
CA THR A 5 1.24 24.51 -60.67
C THR A 5 1.69 25.57 -59.66
N LYS A 6 1.77 26.85 -60.06
CA LYS A 6 2.14 27.96 -59.17
C LYS A 6 1.08 28.17 -58.07
N ALA A 7 -0.20 28.07 -58.42
CA ALA A 7 -1.30 28.21 -57.46
C ALA A 7 -1.31 27.07 -56.42
N ILE A 8 -1.13 25.83 -56.86
CA ILE A 8 -1.05 24.66 -55.96
C ILE A 8 0.14 24.80 -55.00
N LEU A 9 1.29 25.26 -55.49
CA LEU A 9 2.51 25.42 -54.70
C LEU A 9 2.41 26.56 -53.68
N GLY A 10 1.71 27.65 -54.04
CA GLY A 10 1.40 28.73 -53.10
C GLY A 10 0.45 28.29 -51.99
N LEU A 11 -0.61 27.55 -52.35
CA LEU A 11 -1.60 27.07 -51.38
C LEU A 11 -0.98 26.03 -50.43
N SER A 12 -0.16 25.10 -50.94
CA SER A 12 0.54 24.14 -50.09
C SER A 12 1.55 24.81 -49.16
N ALA A 13 2.24 25.86 -49.59
CA ALA A 13 3.17 26.61 -48.75
C ALA A 13 2.46 27.29 -47.55
N VAL A 14 1.28 27.87 -47.76
CA VAL A 14 0.47 28.46 -46.68
C VAL A 14 0.02 27.38 -45.69
N PHE A 15 -0.46 26.22 -46.18
CA PHE A 15 -0.85 25.11 -45.31
C PHE A 15 0.31 24.54 -44.50
N LEU A 16 1.49 24.36 -45.12
CA LEU A 16 2.69 23.89 -44.42
C LEU A 16 3.13 24.89 -43.34
N THR A 17 3.08 26.18 -43.64
CA THR A 17 3.42 27.23 -42.67
C THR A 17 2.43 27.24 -41.51
N GLY A 18 1.13 27.12 -41.79
CA GLY A 18 0.08 27.02 -40.77
C GLY A 18 0.24 25.79 -39.87
N LEU A 19 0.53 24.62 -40.44
CA LEU A 19 0.79 23.40 -39.68
C LEU A 19 2.05 23.52 -38.81
N LEU A 20 3.11 24.12 -39.34
CA LEU A 20 4.34 24.32 -38.60
C LEU A 20 4.14 25.27 -37.42
N CYS A 21 3.49 26.41 -37.62
CA CYS A 21 3.12 27.32 -36.54
C CYS A 21 2.17 26.67 -35.51
N GLY A 22 1.17 25.91 -35.97
CA GLY A 22 0.23 25.21 -35.09
C GLY A 22 0.90 24.18 -34.21
N SER A 23 1.77 23.34 -34.78
CA SER A 23 2.53 22.34 -34.02
C SER A 23 3.47 22.97 -32.99
N LEU A 24 4.08 24.11 -33.33
CA LEU A 24 4.97 24.85 -32.43
C LEU A 24 4.18 25.47 -31.25
N ALA A 25 3.01 26.05 -31.52
CA ALA A 25 2.13 26.57 -30.48
C ALA A 25 1.65 25.47 -29.52
N VAL A 26 1.22 24.32 -30.05
CA VAL A 26 0.82 23.15 -29.23
C VAL A 26 2.01 22.64 -28.42
N GLY A 27 3.20 22.54 -29.03
CA GLY A 27 4.42 22.10 -28.33
C GLY A 27 4.78 23.01 -27.15
N LEU A 28 4.66 24.33 -27.32
CA LEU A 28 4.88 25.29 -26.24
C LEU A 28 3.83 25.15 -25.13
N PHE A 29 2.55 24.99 -25.49
CA PHE A 29 1.47 24.80 -24.53
C PHE A 29 1.63 23.51 -23.71
N VAL A 30 1.97 22.40 -24.36
CA VAL A 30 2.24 21.12 -23.69
C VAL A 30 3.44 21.25 -22.75
N ARG A 31 4.53 21.89 -23.21
CA ARG A 31 5.72 22.10 -22.39
C ARG A 31 5.43 22.95 -21.15
N GLN A 32 4.63 24.01 -21.29
CA GLN A 32 4.20 24.84 -20.16
C GLN A 32 3.34 24.03 -19.19
N SER A 33 2.37 23.27 -19.71
CA SER A 33 1.51 22.41 -18.89
C SER A 33 2.30 21.36 -18.11
N VAL A 34 3.35 20.78 -18.72
CA VAL A 34 4.23 19.82 -18.04
C VAL A 34 5.01 20.51 -16.92
N ARG A 35 5.59 21.68 -17.17
CA ARG A 35 6.31 22.47 -16.13
C ARG A 35 5.40 22.88 -14.99
N GLU A 36 4.17 23.32 -15.28
CA GLU A 36 3.18 23.65 -14.24
C GLU A 36 2.87 22.42 -13.39
N ARG A 37 2.67 21.25 -14.02
CA ARG A 37 2.46 19.98 -13.29
C ARG A 37 3.67 19.56 -12.46
N GLU A 38 4.88 19.78 -12.94
CA GLU A 38 6.11 19.54 -12.19
C GLU A 38 6.21 20.48 -10.98
N ASN A 39 5.90 21.76 -11.15
CA ASN A 39 5.89 22.73 -10.06
C ASN A 39 4.85 22.35 -8.99
N LEU A 40 3.68 21.85 -9.37
CA LEU A 40 2.65 21.32 -8.46
C LEU A 40 3.07 20.06 -7.69
N ARG A 41 4.25 19.49 -7.98
CA ARG A 41 4.84 18.42 -7.16
C ARG A 41 5.64 18.97 -5.99
N SER A 42 6.06 20.23 -6.01
CA SER A 42 6.68 20.90 -4.87
C SER A 42 5.63 21.63 -4.02
N VAL A 43 5.90 21.76 -2.73
CA VAL A 43 5.09 22.56 -1.80
C VAL A 43 4.97 23.99 -2.32
N GLU A 44 6.11 24.59 -2.67
CA GLU A 44 6.22 25.98 -3.08
C GLU A 44 5.47 26.23 -4.38
N GLY A 45 5.64 25.35 -5.37
CA GLY A 45 4.95 25.46 -6.65
C GLY A 45 3.45 25.18 -6.54
N PHE A 46 3.02 24.30 -5.64
CA PHE A 46 1.61 24.12 -5.32
C PHE A 46 1.00 25.38 -4.70
N ARG A 47 1.67 25.95 -3.69
CA ARG A 47 1.22 27.20 -3.03
C ARG A 47 1.19 28.36 -4.02
N ALA A 48 2.27 28.58 -4.77
CA ALA A 48 2.37 29.64 -5.76
C ALA A 48 1.28 29.53 -6.82
N TYR A 49 1.00 28.31 -7.31
CA TYR A 49 -0.07 28.07 -8.29
C TYR A 49 -1.44 28.55 -7.79
N PHE A 50 -1.83 28.19 -6.56
CA PHE A 50 -3.14 28.60 -6.03
C PHE A 50 -3.19 30.08 -5.70
N VAL A 51 -2.10 30.64 -5.18
CA VAL A 51 -1.98 32.07 -4.89
C VAL A 51 -2.14 32.90 -6.16
N ASP A 52 -1.46 32.53 -7.24
CA ASP A 52 -1.51 33.25 -8.52
C ASP A 52 -2.88 33.08 -9.20
N ARG A 53 -3.45 31.88 -9.16
CA ARG A 53 -4.73 31.57 -9.81
C ARG A 53 -5.91 32.23 -9.11
N LEU A 54 -5.90 32.32 -7.79
CA LEU A 54 -6.98 32.88 -6.99
C LEU A 54 -6.85 34.39 -6.76
N GLN A 55 -5.73 35.01 -7.19
CA GLN A 55 -5.45 36.44 -7.02
C GLN A 55 -5.65 36.91 -5.58
N LEU A 56 -5.15 36.12 -4.62
CA LEU A 56 -5.33 36.37 -3.19
C LEU A 56 -4.65 37.67 -2.76
N THR A 57 -5.30 38.43 -1.86
CA THR A 57 -4.67 39.57 -1.18
C THR A 57 -3.58 39.09 -0.22
N GLU A 58 -2.69 40.00 0.21
CA GLU A 58 -1.58 39.67 1.10
C GLU A 58 -2.05 39.05 2.43
N GLY A 59 -3.08 39.63 3.07
CA GLY A 59 -3.65 39.06 4.30
C GLY A 59 -4.35 37.70 4.10
N GLN A 60 -4.96 37.47 2.93
CA GLN A 60 -5.54 36.17 2.59
C GLN A 60 -4.46 35.12 2.31
N ARG A 61 -3.36 35.53 1.68
CA ARG A 61 -2.21 34.67 1.39
C ARG A 61 -1.62 34.13 2.69
N ASP A 62 -1.40 34.97 3.68
CA ASP A 62 -0.84 34.55 4.97
C ASP A 62 -1.79 33.57 5.69
N SER A 63 -3.09 33.90 5.70
CA SER A 63 -4.12 33.05 6.32
C SER A 63 -4.26 31.68 5.64
N LEU A 64 -4.16 31.60 4.31
CA LEU A 64 -4.31 30.36 3.54
C LEU A 64 -3.02 29.54 3.43
N THR A 65 -1.89 30.07 3.87
CA THR A 65 -0.59 29.39 3.71
C THR A 65 -0.56 28.05 4.41
N HIS A 66 -1.03 27.98 5.65
CA HIS A 66 -1.05 26.74 6.43
C HIS A 66 -2.07 25.73 5.87
N GLU A 67 -3.21 26.19 5.37
CA GLU A 67 -4.23 25.32 4.76
C GLU A 67 -3.76 24.74 3.42
N LEU A 68 -3.11 25.54 2.57
CA LEU A 68 -2.51 25.07 1.32
C LEU A 68 -1.37 24.07 1.58
N GLN A 69 -0.56 24.29 2.61
CA GLN A 69 0.46 23.34 3.06
C GLN A 69 -0.15 22.01 3.46
N ARG A 70 -1.16 22.04 4.35
CA ARG A 70 -1.86 20.84 4.82
C ARG A 70 -2.53 20.09 3.68
N ALA A 71 -3.21 20.79 2.78
CA ALA A 71 -3.82 20.20 1.60
C ALA A 71 -2.77 19.55 0.68
N TYR A 72 -1.60 20.19 0.51
CA TYR A 72 -0.50 19.59 -0.23
C TYR A 72 -0.01 18.30 0.43
N GLU A 73 0.18 18.28 1.75
CA GLU A 73 0.63 17.09 2.50
C GLU A 73 -0.37 15.93 2.38
N GLU A 74 -1.68 16.21 2.48
CA GLU A 74 -2.74 15.21 2.27
C GLU A 74 -2.72 14.65 0.84
N ILE A 75 -2.55 15.53 -0.16
CA ILE A 75 -2.42 15.11 -1.57
C ILE A 75 -1.13 14.30 -1.77
N ALA A 76 -0.03 14.68 -1.13
CA ALA A 76 1.25 13.98 -1.21
C ALA A 76 1.14 12.57 -0.61
N GLU A 77 0.46 12.42 0.54
CA GLU A 77 0.18 11.11 1.14
C GLU A 77 -0.69 10.23 0.22
N ILE A 78 -1.72 10.81 -0.40
CA ILE A 78 -2.55 10.09 -1.39
C ILE A 78 -1.70 9.66 -2.59
N ARG A 79 -0.84 10.54 -3.11
CA ARG A 79 0.05 10.23 -4.24
C ARG A 79 1.03 9.12 -3.88
N GLU A 80 1.63 9.17 -2.69
CA GLU A 80 2.54 8.13 -2.21
C GLU A 80 1.82 6.77 -2.08
N GLY A 81 0.60 6.79 -1.52
CA GLY A 81 -0.23 5.58 -1.43
C GLY A 81 -0.66 5.04 -2.79
N ALA A 82 -0.93 5.91 -3.76
CA ALA A 82 -1.28 5.54 -5.13
C ALA A 82 -0.07 5.04 -5.93
N GLU A 83 1.13 5.59 -5.70
CA GLU A 83 2.38 5.18 -6.37
C GLU A 83 2.65 3.69 -6.16
N PHE A 84 2.49 3.21 -4.93
CA PHE A 84 2.61 1.78 -4.63
C PHE A 84 1.59 0.93 -5.38
N GLN A 85 0.36 1.42 -5.53
CA GLN A 85 -0.67 0.72 -6.31
C GLN A 85 -0.33 0.71 -7.81
N TYR A 86 0.19 1.81 -8.34
CA TYR A 86 0.63 1.89 -9.73
C TYR A 86 1.81 0.95 -10.00
N GLU A 87 2.82 0.90 -9.12
CA GLU A 87 3.95 -0.04 -9.20
C GLU A 87 3.44 -1.47 -9.34
N GLN A 88 2.48 -1.86 -8.51
CA GLN A 88 1.92 -3.22 -8.51
C GLN A 88 1.10 -3.53 -9.75
N ILE A 89 0.30 -2.57 -10.22
CA ILE A 89 -0.44 -2.73 -11.47
C ILE A 89 0.54 -2.94 -12.62
N PHE A 90 1.63 -2.16 -12.67
CA PHE A 90 2.69 -2.32 -13.67
C PHE A 90 3.43 -3.65 -13.55
N ASP A 91 3.78 -4.09 -12.34
CA ASP A 91 4.42 -5.40 -12.13
C ASP A 91 3.52 -6.54 -12.58
N THR A 92 2.23 -6.48 -12.22
CA THR A 92 1.24 -7.48 -12.64
C THR A 92 1.06 -7.49 -14.15
N LEU A 93 0.99 -6.30 -14.78
CA LEU A 93 0.91 -6.16 -16.22
C LEU A 93 2.16 -6.71 -16.91
N ALA A 94 3.35 -6.37 -16.41
CA ALA A 94 4.62 -6.82 -16.95
C ALA A 94 4.75 -8.34 -16.88
N GLN A 95 4.39 -8.96 -15.75
CA GLN A 95 4.39 -10.42 -15.61
C GLN A 95 3.43 -11.10 -16.59
N ARG A 96 2.22 -10.57 -16.77
CA ARG A 96 1.22 -11.11 -17.70
C ARG A 96 1.61 -10.92 -19.17
N ALA A 97 2.20 -9.78 -19.50
CA ALA A 97 2.59 -9.44 -20.86
C ALA A 97 3.95 -10.04 -21.27
N ALA A 98 4.86 -10.29 -20.33
CA ALA A 98 6.21 -10.79 -20.57
C ALA A 98 6.31 -11.95 -21.59
N PRO A 99 5.51 -13.03 -21.49
CA PRO A 99 5.59 -14.14 -22.45
C PRO A 99 5.11 -13.76 -23.86
N MET A 100 4.33 -12.68 -24.01
CA MET A 100 3.79 -12.20 -25.30
C MET A 100 4.68 -11.14 -25.96
N LEU A 101 5.67 -10.62 -25.24
CA LEU A 101 6.53 -9.53 -25.68
C LEU A 101 7.91 -10.04 -26.07
N ASN A 102 8.44 -9.56 -27.19
CA ASN A 102 9.83 -9.79 -27.53
C ASN A 102 10.77 -8.96 -26.63
N PRO A 103 12.09 -9.29 -26.55
CA PRO A 103 13.02 -8.59 -25.67
C PRO A 103 13.09 -7.07 -25.89
N LYS A 104 12.95 -6.60 -27.14
CA LYS A 104 12.93 -5.15 -27.43
C LYS A 104 11.70 -4.46 -26.85
N GLN A 105 10.54 -5.11 -26.91
CA GLN A 105 9.30 -4.59 -26.34
C GLN A 105 9.32 -4.61 -24.81
N GLN A 106 9.99 -5.59 -24.19
CA GLN A 106 10.19 -5.62 -22.74
C GLN A 106 11.03 -4.42 -22.26
N VAL A 107 12.09 -4.07 -23.00
CA VAL A 107 12.88 -2.87 -22.72
C VAL A 107 12.04 -1.60 -22.85
N LEU A 108 11.22 -1.49 -23.91
CA LEU A 108 10.31 -0.35 -24.08
C LEU A 108 9.25 -0.26 -22.97
N LEU A 109 8.71 -1.39 -22.52
CA LEU A 109 7.76 -1.43 -21.41
C LEU A 109 8.41 -0.94 -20.10
N GLU A 110 9.65 -1.34 -19.86
CA GLU A 110 10.44 -0.91 -18.70
C GLU A 110 10.81 0.59 -18.77
N GLU A 111 11.11 1.12 -19.96
CA GLU A 111 11.28 2.56 -20.16
C GLU A 111 9.99 3.33 -19.88
N GLN A 112 8.84 2.85 -20.38
CA GLN A 112 7.54 3.46 -20.10
C GLN A 112 7.19 3.42 -18.61
N ARG A 113 7.48 2.31 -17.93
CA ARG A 113 7.35 2.18 -16.48
C ARG A 113 8.12 3.28 -15.74
N ARG A 114 9.39 3.51 -16.12
CA ARG A 114 10.24 4.55 -15.53
C ARG A 114 9.76 5.98 -15.79
N HIS A 115 9.00 6.20 -16.86
CA HIS A 115 8.40 7.50 -17.18
C HIS A 115 7.09 7.75 -16.43
N LEU A 116 6.27 6.72 -16.28
CA LEU A 116 4.93 6.83 -15.69
C LEU A 116 4.97 6.77 -14.16
N LEU A 117 5.88 5.98 -13.59
CA LEU A 117 6.11 5.97 -12.16
C LEU A 117 7.02 7.16 -11.81
N PRO A 118 6.59 8.08 -10.92
CA PRO A 118 7.45 9.19 -10.51
C PRO A 118 8.75 8.62 -9.94
N ARG A 119 9.90 9.09 -10.45
CA ARG A 119 11.20 8.73 -9.88
C ARG A 119 11.20 9.14 -8.41
N ARG A 120 11.22 8.16 -7.50
CA ARG A 120 11.46 8.43 -6.07
C ARG A 120 12.76 9.22 -5.96
N PRO A 121 12.76 10.43 -5.38
CA PRO A 121 14.01 11.02 -4.94
C PRO A 121 14.57 10.08 -3.88
N HIS A 122 15.65 9.37 -4.23
CA HIS A 122 16.27 8.30 -3.43
C HIS A 122 16.60 8.72 -1.98
N ASN A 123 16.60 10.02 -1.72
CA ASN A 123 16.90 10.67 -0.45
C ASN A 123 15.77 10.57 0.59
N GLN A 124 14.49 10.52 0.19
CA GLN A 124 13.35 10.50 1.14
C GLN A 124 13.14 9.14 1.82
N LEU A 125 13.45 8.04 1.12
CA LEU A 125 13.50 6.70 1.73
C LEU A 125 14.66 6.60 2.73
N ARG A 126 15.80 7.23 2.44
CA ARG A 126 16.95 7.26 3.37
C ARG A 126 16.67 8.11 4.61
N SER A 127 15.94 9.23 4.51
CA SER A 127 15.58 10.02 5.69
C SER A 127 14.60 9.28 6.58
N ARG A 128 13.57 8.63 6.02
CA ARG A 128 12.63 7.81 6.81
C ARG A 128 13.29 6.57 7.42
N LEU A 129 14.21 5.91 6.70
CA LEU A 129 15.03 4.82 7.26
C LEU A 129 16.01 5.32 8.33
N ARG A 130 16.57 6.52 8.20
CA ARG A 130 17.42 7.13 9.25
C ARG A 130 16.63 7.54 10.48
N GLU A 131 15.41 8.07 10.31
CA GLU A 131 14.53 8.43 11.43
C GLU A 131 14.02 7.18 12.15
N GLY A 132 13.60 6.14 11.42
CA GLY A 132 13.25 4.85 12.01
C GLY A 132 14.45 4.18 12.72
N ARG A 133 15.66 4.28 12.15
CA ARG A 133 16.87 3.75 12.79
C ARG A 133 17.31 4.56 14.01
N ARG A 134 17.09 5.89 14.01
CA ARG A 134 17.33 6.74 15.19
C ARG A 134 16.31 6.51 16.29
N SER A 135 15.05 6.23 15.96
CA SER A 135 14.06 5.87 16.98
C SER A 135 14.38 4.51 17.60
N MET A 136 14.81 3.52 16.80
CA MET A 136 15.23 2.21 17.33
C MET A 136 16.48 2.29 18.22
N LEU A 137 17.52 3.02 17.79
CA LEU A 137 18.75 3.18 18.60
C LEU A 137 18.49 3.91 19.93
N ARG A 138 17.51 4.82 19.97
CA ARG A 138 17.12 5.51 21.20
C ARG A 138 16.36 4.59 22.17
N THR A 139 15.63 3.60 21.65
CA THR A 139 14.98 2.56 22.46
C THR A 139 15.98 1.50 22.95
N GLU A 140 17.05 1.23 22.19
CA GLU A 140 18.15 0.36 22.63
C GLU A 140 19.05 1.01 23.70
N GLU A 141 19.30 2.33 23.64
CA GLU A 141 20.05 3.03 24.70
C GLU A 141 19.28 3.10 26.03
N GLU A 142 17.95 3.21 26.01
CA GLU A 142 17.12 3.10 27.24
C GLU A 142 17.05 1.67 27.79
N SER A 143 17.19 0.63 26.96
CA SER A 143 17.16 -0.78 27.44
C SER A 143 18.53 -1.31 27.91
N LEU A 144 19.63 -0.68 27.48
CA LEU A 144 20.99 -1.02 27.91
C LEU A 144 21.30 -0.53 29.34
N GLU A 145 20.62 0.51 29.83
CA GLU A 145 20.72 0.93 31.24
C GLU A 145 20.05 -0.08 32.19
N ASP A 146 18.98 -0.77 31.74
CA ASP A 146 18.33 -1.84 32.52
C ASP A 146 19.08 -3.19 32.42
N SER A 147 19.74 -3.48 31.29
CA SER A 147 20.48 -4.74 31.06
C SER A 147 21.82 -4.83 31.81
N ALA A 148 22.46 -3.68 32.11
CA ALA A 148 23.67 -3.65 32.93
C ALA A 148 23.43 -4.17 34.37
N THR A 149 22.20 -4.09 34.86
CA THR A 149 21.79 -4.58 36.18
C THR A 149 21.57 -6.10 36.19
N ILE A 150 21.22 -6.69 35.05
CA ILE A 150 20.96 -8.14 34.90
C ILE A 150 22.27 -8.92 34.63
N ALA A 151 23.23 -8.32 33.91
CA ALA A 151 24.54 -8.93 33.64
C ALA A 151 25.41 -9.15 34.91
N ALA A 152 25.11 -8.46 36.01
CA ALA A 152 25.77 -8.67 37.30
C ALA A 152 25.24 -9.88 38.10
N LEU A 153 24.07 -10.42 37.75
CA LEU A 153 23.37 -11.48 38.49
C LEU A 153 23.53 -12.90 37.91
N LEU A 154 24.20 -13.05 36.76
CA LEU A 154 24.30 -14.33 36.02
C LEU A 154 25.72 -14.91 35.95
N ARG A 155 26.61 -14.56 36.88
CA ARG A 155 28.02 -15.02 36.86
C ARG A 155 28.26 -16.48 37.29
N ASP A 156 27.26 -17.19 37.81
CA ASP A 156 27.44 -18.55 38.37
C ASP A 156 26.47 -19.58 37.77
N VAL A 157 26.50 -19.78 36.45
CA VAL A 157 25.82 -20.94 35.83
C VAL A 157 26.85 -21.78 35.05
N PRO A 158 27.12 -23.04 35.47
CA PRO A 158 28.01 -23.92 34.74
C PRO A 158 27.34 -24.40 33.44
N THR A 159 28.04 -24.23 32.32
CA THR A 159 27.61 -24.68 31.00
C THR A 159 27.88 -26.18 30.83
N GLU A 160 26.84 -27.00 30.95
CA GLU A 160 26.87 -28.41 30.55
C GLU A 160 26.82 -28.54 29.02
N LYS A 161 27.83 -29.23 28.48
CA LYS A 161 27.92 -29.66 27.09
C LYS A 161 26.86 -30.73 26.81
N SER A 162 25.83 -30.40 26.05
CA SER A 162 24.92 -31.39 25.45
C SER A 162 25.16 -31.45 23.95
N GLY A 163 25.88 -32.50 23.53
CA GLY A 163 25.94 -32.94 22.15
C GLY A 163 24.65 -33.66 21.79
N ARG A 164 24.05 -33.28 20.65
CA ARG A 164 22.92 -34.02 20.10
C ARG A 164 23.17 -34.27 18.62
N GLU A 165 23.46 -35.54 18.34
CA GLU A 165 23.56 -36.15 17.02
C GLU A 165 22.22 -36.00 16.28
N GLN A 166 22.29 -35.52 15.03
CA GLN A 166 21.17 -35.54 14.10
C GLN A 166 21.12 -36.90 13.41
N LYS A 167 20.05 -37.64 13.66
CA LYS A 167 19.75 -38.91 12.99
C LYS A 167 18.79 -38.64 11.83
N TYR A 168 19.28 -38.86 10.61
CA TYR A 168 18.48 -38.93 9.38
C TYR A 168 17.50 -40.12 9.46
N VAL A 169 16.25 -39.90 9.07
CA VAL A 169 15.27 -40.97 8.78
C VAL A 169 14.72 -40.72 7.38
N GLU A 170 14.88 -41.74 6.54
CA GLU A 170 14.40 -41.88 5.17
C GLU A 170 13.03 -42.58 5.15
N GLN A 171 12.19 -42.18 4.18
CA GLN A 171 11.07 -42.92 3.55
C GLN A 171 9.83 -43.22 4.44
N GLU A 172 8.58 -43.33 3.95
CA GLU A 172 8.07 -43.92 2.71
C GLU A 172 6.79 -43.24 2.17
N ASP A 173 6.55 -43.50 0.88
CA ASP A 173 5.32 -43.30 0.10
C ASP A 173 4.09 -44.03 0.68
N ALA A 174 2.92 -43.39 0.64
CA ALA A 174 1.64 -44.10 0.74
C ALA A 174 0.48 -43.40 0.00
N SER A 175 0.24 -43.89 -1.22
CA SER A 175 -1.05 -44.28 -1.80
C SER A 175 -2.35 -43.59 -1.36
N VAL A 176 -2.95 -42.90 -2.33
CA VAL A 176 -4.33 -42.37 -2.36
C VAL A 176 -5.38 -43.49 -2.39
N LYS A 177 -6.45 -43.35 -1.61
CA LYS A 177 -7.79 -43.91 -1.91
C LYS A 177 -8.90 -42.90 -1.61
N PRO A 178 -9.95 -42.81 -2.45
CA PRO A 178 -11.14 -42.00 -2.19
C PRO A 178 -12.27 -42.85 -1.60
N ASN A 179 -13.07 -42.24 -0.70
CA ASN A 179 -14.50 -42.48 -0.40
C ASN A 179 -14.78 -42.19 1.08
N ASP A 180 -15.67 -41.25 1.40
CA ASP A 180 -17.10 -41.53 1.57
C ASP A 180 -17.83 -40.32 2.16
N SER A 181 -19.05 -40.14 1.68
CA SER A 181 -20.04 -39.18 2.16
C SER A 181 -20.45 -39.47 3.61
N VAL A 182 -20.32 -38.48 4.49
CA VAL A 182 -20.90 -38.51 5.84
C VAL A 182 -21.89 -37.35 5.97
N THR A 183 -23.17 -37.70 6.03
CA THR A 183 -24.25 -36.87 6.57
C THR A 183 -24.13 -36.84 8.10
N VAL A 184 -24.08 -35.64 8.68
CA VAL A 184 -24.17 -35.45 10.13
C VAL A 184 -25.31 -34.47 10.43
N ASP A 185 -26.42 -35.02 10.90
CA ASP A 185 -27.41 -34.30 11.70
C ASP A 185 -26.85 -34.16 13.12
N VAL A 186 -26.60 -32.93 13.57
CA VAL A 186 -26.41 -32.62 15.00
C VAL A 186 -27.26 -31.40 15.34
N VAL A 187 -28.38 -31.71 16.00
CA VAL A 187 -29.05 -30.82 16.95
C VAL A 187 -28.19 -30.77 18.20
N GLY A 188 -27.76 -29.58 18.60
CA GLY A 188 -27.00 -29.35 19.82
C GLY A 188 -27.13 -27.90 20.25
N GLU A 189 -27.59 -27.71 21.48
CA GLU A 189 -27.77 -26.44 22.20
C GLU A 189 -26.61 -25.46 21.97
N THR A 190 -26.95 -24.25 21.57
CA THR A 190 -26.01 -23.13 21.52
C THR A 190 -25.76 -22.64 22.94
N ASP A 191 -24.73 -23.21 23.56
CA ASP A 191 -24.00 -22.60 24.66
C ASP A 191 -23.49 -21.21 24.23
N ASP A 192 -23.43 -20.28 25.19
CA ASP A 192 -23.09 -18.86 25.08
C ASP A 192 -21.80 -18.57 24.27
N MET A 193 -21.90 -18.59 22.94
CA MET A 193 -20.88 -18.11 22.04
C MET A 193 -20.90 -16.58 22.03
N ASN A 194 -20.07 -15.99 22.88
CA ASN A 194 -19.64 -14.60 22.74
C ASN A 194 -19.34 -14.32 21.25
N PRO A 195 -19.97 -13.31 20.62
CA PRO A 195 -19.76 -13.05 19.21
C PRO A 195 -18.28 -12.79 18.96
N LEU A 196 -17.63 -13.69 18.22
CA LEU A 196 -16.25 -13.54 17.74
C LEU A 196 -16.05 -12.12 17.19
N PRO A 197 -14.96 -11.41 17.57
CA PRO A 197 -14.67 -10.07 17.06
C PRO A 197 -14.61 -10.11 15.52
N GLY A 198 -15.47 -9.31 14.89
CA GLY A 198 -15.65 -9.30 13.43
C GLY A 198 -14.40 -8.81 12.70
N LEU A 199 -14.18 -9.25 11.46
CA LEU A 199 -13.00 -8.88 10.68
C LEU A 199 -13.17 -7.70 9.72
N PRO A 200 -12.05 -7.14 9.18
CA PRO A 200 -11.98 -5.77 8.76
C PRO A 200 -12.89 -5.53 7.56
N GLY A 201 -13.82 -4.59 7.73
CA GLY A 201 -14.94 -4.35 6.83
C GLY A 201 -16.26 -4.27 7.58
N ALA A 202 -16.41 -5.10 8.62
CA ALA A 202 -17.31 -4.81 9.73
C ALA A 202 -16.65 -3.74 10.63
N ASP A 203 -17.44 -2.94 11.33
CA ASP A 203 -17.01 -1.82 12.19
C ASP A 203 -16.12 -2.28 13.37
N VAL A 204 -14.90 -2.74 13.10
CA VAL A 204 -13.94 -3.10 14.15
C VAL A 204 -13.59 -1.83 14.91
N ARG A 205 -14.04 -1.77 16.16
CA ARG A 205 -13.72 -0.64 17.05
C ARG A 205 -12.28 -0.80 17.56
N ALA A 206 -11.66 0.32 17.90
CA ALA A 206 -10.32 0.31 18.48
C ALA A 206 -10.23 -0.58 19.75
N GLU A 207 -11.33 -0.67 20.50
CA GLU A 207 -11.49 -1.51 21.69
C GLU A 207 -11.44 -3.01 21.41
N GLU A 208 -11.80 -3.44 20.19
CA GLU A 208 -11.83 -4.86 19.80
C GLU A 208 -10.48 -5.35 19.26
N LEU A 209 -9.55 -4.42 19.01
CA LEU A 209 -8.26 -4.70 18.40
C LEU A 209 -7.41 -5.69 19.19
N PRO A 210 -7.31 -5.62 20.55
CA PRO A 210 -6.55 -6.61 21.32
C PRO A 210 -7.10 -8.03 21.16
N ARG A 211 -8.43 -8.18 21.19
CA ARG A 211 -9.11 -9.48 21.03
C ARG A 211 -8.89 -10.07 19.64
N LEU A 212 -8.92 -9.22 18.61
CA LEU A 212 -8.64 -9.63 17.24
C LEU A 212 -7.19 -10.08 17.08
N ILE A 213 -6.23 -9.36 17.68
CA ILE A 213 -4.81 -9.73 17.64
C ILE A 213 -4.58 -11.06 18.35
N GLU A 214 -5.15 -11.26 19.54
CA GLU A 214 -5.03 -12.51 20.29
C GLU A 214 -5.64 -13.69 19.54
N PHE A 215 -6.80 -13.48 18.90
CA PHE A 215 -7.42 -14.47 18.03
C PHE A 215 -6.51 -14.83 16.85
N LEU A 216 -5.96 -13.84 16.14
CA LEU A 216 -5.08 -14.07 14.99
C LEU A 216 -3.76 -14.71 15.41
N LYS A 217 -3.19 -14.31 16.55
CA LYS A 217 -2.00 -14.92 17.16
C LYS A 217 -2.21 -16.42 17.36
N THR A 218 -3.33 -16.78 17.96
CA THR A 218 -3.67 -18.19 18.25
C THR A 218 -3.96 -18.98 16.98
N LYS A 219 -4.68 -18.40 16.02
CA LYS A 219 -5.08 -19.11 14.80
C LYS A 219 -3.98 -19.28 13.77
N LEU A 220 -3.06 -18.33 13.70
CA LEU A 220 -1.98 -18.33 12.73
C LEU A 220 -0.63 -18.72 13.34
N ASP A 221 -0.60 -19.06 14.63
CA ASP A 221 0.64 -19.35 15.37
C ASP A 221 1.71 -18.26 15.14
N LEU A 222 1.34 -17.00 15.41
CA LEU A 222 2.20 -15.85 15.12
C LEU A 222 3.35 -15.73 16.13
N THR A 223 4.55 -15.47 15.62
CA THR A 223 5.70 -15.06 16.42
C THR A 223 5.47 -13.67 17.06
N GLU A 224 6.22 -13.34 18.11
CA GLU A 224 6.09 -12.04 18.80
C GLU A 224 6.34 -10.85 17.87
N ASP A 225 7.37 -10.91 17.01
CA ASP A 225 7.66 -9.87 16.00
C ASP A 225 6.49 -9.70 15.00
N GLN A 226 5.92 -10.81 14.52
CA GLN A 226 4.74 -10.76 13.66
C GLN A 226 3.53 -10.14 14.37
N VAL A 227 3.35 -10.40 15.67
CA VAL A 227 2.26 -9.82 16.47
C VAL A 227 2.43 -8.30 16.61
N GLU A 228 3.64 -7.82 16.86
CA GLU A 228 3.93 -6.38 16.92
C GLU A 228 3.66 -5.69 15.57
N GLN A 229 4.14 -6.27 14.47
CA GLN A 229 3.90 -5.76 13.13
C GLN A 229 2.40 -5.77 12.77
N LEU A 230 1.70 -6.85 13.11
CA LEU A 230 0.26 -6.97 12.92
C LEU A 230 -0.50 -5.90 13.72
N GLN A 231 -0.09 -5.61 14.96
CA GLN A 231 -0.70 -4.57 15.78
C GLN A 231 -0.60 -3.19 15.13
N VAL A 232 0.56 -2.85 14.54
CA VAL A 232 0.76 -1.59 13.82
C VAL A 232 -0.15 -1.51 12.58
N ILE A 233 -0.20 -2.58 11.78
CA ILE A 233 -1.03 -2.67 10.57
C ILE A 233 -2.51 -2.49 10.93
N LEU A 234 -3.01 -3.24 11.92
CA LEU A 234 -4.40 -3.19 12.35
C LEU A 234 -4.78 -1.83 12.93
N LYS A 235 -3.92 -1.21 13.77
CA LYS A 235 -4.17 0.14 14.32
C LYS A 235 -4.32 1.17 13.19
N LYS A 236 -3.47 1.11 12.16
CA LYS A 236 -3.54 2.00 11.00
C LYS A 236 -4.83 1.79 10.21
N ALA A 237 -5.21 0.53 10.00
CA ALA A 237 -6.44 0.19 9.28
C ALA A 237 -7.70 0.63 10.02
N VAL A 238 -7.77 0.45 11.35
CA VAL A 238 -8.88 0.93 12.18
C VAL A 238 -8.99 2.44 12.13
N ARG A 239 -7.88 3.18 12.32
CA ARG A 239 -7.89 4.66 12.21
C ARG A 239 -8.41 5.12 10.86
N ARG A 240 -8.00 4.46 9.77
CA ARG A 240 -8.47 4.76 8.42
C ARG A 240 -9.95 4.44 8.22
N ASN A 241 -10.45 3.34 8.77
CA ASN A 241 -11.88 3.00 8.74
C ASN A 241 -12.72 4.01 9.54
N THR A 242 -12.26 4.44 10.71
CA THR A 242 -12.91 5.50 11.50
C THR A 242 -13.02 6.79 10.69
N TRP A 243 -11.92 7.22 10.06
CA TRP A 243 -11.92 8.39 9.18
C TRP A 243 -12.87 8.23 7.98
N ILE A 244 -12.90 7.06 7.33
CA ILE A 244 -13.84 6.79 6.21
C ILE A 244 -15.29 6.89 6.71
N ARG A 245 -15.59 6.40 7.90
CA ARG A 245 -16.95 6.45 8.47
C ARG A 245 -17.40 7.88 8.73
N GLU A 246 -16.53 8.69 9.33
CA GLU A 246 -16.79 10.09 9.69
C GLU A 246 -16.95 10.98 8.45
N ASN A 247 -16.10 10.81 7.44
CA ASN A 247 -16.12 11.69 6.26
C ASN A 247 -17.15 11.30 5.20
N PHE A 248 -17.67 10.07 5.21
CA PHE A 248 -18.61 9.57 4.20
C PHE A 248 -19.96 9.16 4.80
N GLN A 249 -20.53 9.98 5.70
CA GLN A 249 -21.82 9.72 6.35
C GLN A 249 -23.02 9.74 5.41
N GLY A 250 -23.06 10.66 4.45
CA GLY A 250 -24.16 10.77 3.49
C GLY A 250 -24.05 9.84 2.27
N GLU A 251 -22.95 9.09 2.12
CA GLU A 251 -22.62 8.41 0.86
C GLU A 251 -22.28 6.93 1.06
N PRO A 252 -23.28 6.06 1.30
CA PRO A 252 -23.06 4.67 1.70
C PRO A 252 -22.29 3.87 0.65
N ARG A 253 -22.51 4.12 -0.64
CA ARG A 253 -21.78 3.48 -1.74
C ARG A 253 -20.30 3.86 -1.75
N GLN A 254 -19.98 5.14 -1.53
CA GLN A 254 -18.59 5.61 -1.51
C GLN A 254 -17.86 5.11 -0.27
N ARG A 255 -18.54 5.12 0.88
CA ARG A 255 -18.04 4.54 2.13
C ARG A 255 -17.69 3.06 1.95
N ALA A 256 -18.63 2.25 1.46
CA ALA A 256 -18.41 0.83 1.22
C ALA A 256 -17.22 0.59 0.28
N LYS A 257 -17.15 1.32 -0.84
CA LYS A 257 -16.02 1.24 -1.78
C LYS A 257 -14.68 1.52 -1.08
N ARG A 258 -14.59 2.57 -0.26
CA ARG A 258 -13.35 2.92 0.46
C ARG A 258 -12.99 1.92 1.54
N GLN A 259 -13.97 1.39 2.26
CA GLN A 259 -13.77 0.30 3.24
C GLN A 259 -13.22 -0.96 2.55
N TRP A 260 -13.76 -1.33 1.39
CA TRP A 260 -13.25 -2.44 0.57
C TRP A 260 -11.81 -2.22 0.12
N MET A 261 -11.46 -1.01 -0.31
CA MET A 261 -10.07 -0.68 -0.67
C MET A 261 -9.12 -0.75 0.53
N ASN A 262 -9.55 -0.25 1.70
CA ASN A 262 -8.77 -0.34 2.93
C ASN A 262 -8.57 -1.80 3.36
N LEU A 263 -9.61 -2.64 3.23
CA LEU A 263 -9.53 -4.07 3.47
C LEU A 263 -8.51 -4.76 2.55
N GLY A 264 -8.54 -4.45 1.25
CA GLY A 264 -7.58 -5.01 0.30
C GLY A 264 -6.13 -4.64 0.64
N LEU A 265 -5.90 -3.40 1.08
CA LEU A 265 -4.58 -2.96 1.55
C LEU A 265 -4.15 -3.69 2.83
N LEU A 266 -5.06 -3.85 3.81
CA LEU A 266 -4.79 -4.60 5.03
C LEU A 266 -4.41 -6.04 4.74
N VAL A 267 -5.20 -6.76 3.93
CA VAL A 267 -4.94 -8.17 3.60
C VAL A 267 -3.55 -8.31 2.98
N ARG A 268 -3.18 -7.38 2.09
CA ARG A 268 -1.86 -7.37 1.48
C ARG A 268 -0.73 -7.15 2.50
N GLN A 269 -0.89 -6.16 3.39
CA GLN A 269 0.10 -5.86 4.42
C GLN A 269 0.27 -7.02 5.40
N VAL A 270 -0.83 -7.69 5.77
CA VAL A 270 -0.80 -8.89 6.62
C VAL A 270 -0.09 -10.03 5.89
N ASN A 271 -0.42 -10.32 4.63
CA ASN A 271 0.26 -11.37 3.88
C ASN A 271 1.78 -11.17 3.80
N ASN A 272 2.26 -9.91 3.73
CA ASN A 272 3.70 -9.63 3.68
C ASN A 272 4.46 -10.02 4.96
N ILE A 273 3.78 -10.13 6.10
CA ILE A 273 4.40 -10.50 7.39
C ILE A 273 4.17 -11.97 7.74
N LEU A 274 3.30 -12.67 7.01
CA LEU A 274 2.96 -14.07 7.24
C LEU A 274 3.82 -15.00 6.37
N THR A 275 4.13 -16.18 6.90
CA THR A 275 4.68 -17.30 6.12
C THR A 275 3.64 -17.83 5.13
N GLU A 276 4.05 -18.62 4.14
CA GLU A 276 3.14 -19.15 3.11
C GLU A 276 2.01 -20.00 3.73
N ASP A 277 2.33 -20.85 4.71
CA ASP A 277 1.34 -21.65 5.43
C ASP A 277 0.35 -20.77 6.21
N GLN A 278 0.85 -19.74 6.90
CA GLN A 278 0.02 -18.78 7.62
C GLN A 278 -0.88 -17.98 6.68
N GLN A 279 -0.40 -17.63 5.47
CA GLN A 279 -1.19 -16.95 4.46
C GLN A 279 -2.38 -17.80 4.02
N ASN A 280 -2.19 -19.10 3.82
CA ASN A 280 -3.27 -20.02 3.44
C ASN A 280 -4.36 -20.06 4.52
N VAL A 281 -3.98 -20.26 5.79
CA VAL A 281 -4.93 -20.23 6.92
C VAL A 281 -5.63 -18.87 7.03
N PHE A 282 -4.90 -17.77 6.82
CA PHE A 282 -5.48 -16.44 6.83
C PHE A 282 -6.50 -16.21 5.70
N GLN A 283 -6.25 -16.73 4.49
CA GLN A 283 -7.21 -16.68 3.39
C GLN A 283 -8.48 -17.50 3.69
N GLU A 284 -8.34 -18.68 4.28
CA GLU A 284 -9.48 -19.51 4.70
C GLU A 284 -10.35 -18.77 5.72
N LEU A 285 -9.73 -18.20 6.76
CA LEU A 285 -10.43 -17.37 7.74
C LEU A 285 -11.17 -16.20 7.08
N MET A 286 -10.55 -15.54 6.10
CA MET A 286 -11.19 -14.46 5.32
C MET A 286 -12.39 -14.93 4.51
N VAL A 287 -12.38 -16.15 3.98
CA VAL A 287 -13.52 -16.76 3.28
C VAL A 287 -14.64 -17.08 4.26
N GLU A 288 -14.34 -17.71 5.40
CA GLU A 288 -15.31 -18.02 6.45
C GLU A 288 -16.02 -16.76 6.95
N TRP A 289 -15.28 -15.67 7.17
CA TRP A 289 -15.89 -14.40 7.59
C TRP A 289 -16.78 -13.79 6.54
N LYS A 290 -16.38 -13.82 5.26
CA LYS A 290 -17.26 -13.35 4.16
C LYS A 290 -18.57 -14.12 4.13
N GLN A 291 -18.54 -15.43 4.40
CA GLN A 291 -19.75 -16.25 4.48
C GLN A 291 -20.62 -15.87 5.69
N LYS A 292 -20.02 -15.62 6.86
CA LYS A 292 -20.74 -15.17 8.08
C LYS A 292 -21.42 -13.80 7.87
N VAL A 293 -20.75 -12.86 7.19
CA VAL A 293 -21.32 -11.53 6.90
C VAL A 293 -22.51 -11.62 5.95
N LYS A 294 -22.46 -12.50 4.94
CA LYS A 294 -23.59 -12.70 3.99
C LYS A 294 -24.86 -13.29 4.62
N LYS A 295 -24.73 -13.95 5.77
CA LYS A 295 -25.86 -14.57 6.49
C LYS A 295 -26.57 -13.61 7.44
N LYS A 296 -25.99 -12.43 7.70
CA LYS A 296 -26.61 -11.35 8.49
C LYS A 296 -27.29 -10.34 7.58
#